data_AF-W9IPC8-F1
#
_entry.id   AF-W9IPC8-F1
#
_cell.length_a   1.000
_cell.length_b   1.000
_cell.length_c   1.000
_cell.angle_alpha   90.00
_cell.angle_beta   90.00
_cell.angle_gamma   90.00
#
_symmetry.space_group_name_H-M   'P 1'
#
loop_
_entity.id
_entity.type
_entity.pdbx_description
1 polymer ?
#
loop_
_entity_poly.entity_id
_entity_poly.type
_entity_poly.pdbx_seq_one_letter_code
_entity_poly.pdbx_strand_id
1 'polypeptide(L)'
;MAAPFWGPQTSYLNFCEEDYVITRYIAEFINTLSSLTYVAYGLYGLLTSPKFPTGPRLASYCGLIGVGICSAGYHMTLKYHTQMSDELSMHLLTTPLIYRLLSFKASPQKTRIVGTVLSILFTIVMVTHMVMDEFVLHATTFGLGIYVIATRVLKIIPQQVKDPIIRKKFQNMAILGLGFFGFGYIVWLIDEFACRYLTSARHVVGLPFAFFLELHGW
;
A
#
# COMPACT_ATOMS: atom_id res chain seq x y z
N MET A 1 26.66 -12.92 -13.90
CA MET A 1 25.89 -12.39 -12.76
C MET A 1 26.05 -13.35 -11.59
N ALA A 2 26.15 -12.83 -10.36
CA ALA A 2 26.18 -13.67 -9.17
C ALA A 2 24.83 -14.38 -8.98
N ALA A 3 24.84 -15.60 -8.45
CA ALA A 3 23.60 -16.35 -8.22
C ALA A 3 22.68 -15.62 -7.22
N PRO A 4 21.36 -15.53 -7.50
CA PRO A 4 20.36 -14.98 -6.58
C PRO A 4 20.49 -15.56 -5.17
N PHE A 5 20.55 -14.70 -4.14
CA PHE A 5 20.69 -15.15 -2.75
C PHE A 5 19.46 -15.92 -2.27
N TRP A 6 18.26 -15.44 -2.61
CA TRP A 6 17.00 -16.07 -2.20
C TRP A 6 16.53 -17.17 -3.15
N GLY A 7 17.31 -17.54 -4.16
CA GLY A 7 16.91 -18.49 -5.19
C GLY A 7 15.85 -17.94 -6.16
N PRO A 8 15.29 -18.79 -7.04
CA PRO A 8 14.36 -18.37 -8.08
C PRO A 8 13.05 -17.81 -7.49
N GLN A 9 12.38 -16.94 -8.24
CA GLN A 9 11.05 -16.43 -7.91
C GLN A 9 10.07 -17.58 -7.66
N THR A 10 9.23 -17.43 -6.62
CA THR A 10 8.07 -18.30 -6.39
C THR A 10 6.76 -17.54 -6.20
N SER A 11 6.81 -16.20 -6.16
CA SER A 11 5.62 -15.34 -6.19
C SER A 11 4.88 -15.45 -7.52
N TYR A 12 3.57 -15.25 -7.49
CA TYR A 12 2.74 -15.12 -8.69
C TYR A 12 3.14 -13.87 -9.48
N LEU A 13 3.37 -12.75 -8.79
CA LEU A 13 3.79 -11.48 -9.38
C LEU A 13 5.31 -11.29 -9.40
N ASN A 14 5.78 -10.63 -10.45
CA ASN A 14 7.11 -10.04 -10.63
C ASN A 14 6.95 -8.77 -11.47
N PHE A 15 7.49 -7.65 -10.99
CA PHE A 15 7.28 -6.34 -11.61
C PHE A 15 8.32 -6.07 -12.69
N CYS A 16 8.31 -4.87 -13.26
CA CYS A 16 9.18 -4.59 -14.39
C CYS A 16 10.67 -4.42 -14.02
N GLU A 17 10.97 -4.09 -12.77
CA GLU A 17 12.35 -3.92 -12.30
C GLU A 17 13.14 -5.22 -12.48
N GLU A 18 14.37 -5.13 -13.00
CA GLU A 18 15.15 -6.34 -13.32
C GLU A 18 15.75 -6.98 -12.06
N ASP A 19 15.37 -8.25 -11.81
CA ASP A 19 15.83 -9.05 -10.67
C ASP A 19 17.36 -9.07 -10.50
N TYR A 20 17.82 -8.71 -9.30
CA TYR A 20 19.19 -8.78 -8.82
C TYR A 20 20.21 -7.99 -9.67
N VAL A 21 19.76 -7.00 -10.45
CA VAL A 21 20.63 -6.22 -11.35
C VAL A 21 21.63 -5.35 -10.58
N ILE A 22 21.24 -4.84 -9.40
CA ILE A 22 22.10 -4.01 -8.54
C ILE A 22 22.90 -4.85 -7.54
N THR A 23 22.28 -5.84 -6.93
CA THR A 23 22.90 -6.69 -5.90
C THR A 23 22.25 -8.06 -5.85
N ARG A 24 23.01 -9.09 -5.48
CA ARG A 24 22.51 -10.47 -5.37
C ARG A 24 21.56 -10.71 -4.19
N TYR A 25 21.42 -9.75 -3.27
CA TYR A 25 20.65 -9.88 -2.03
C TYR A 25 19.24 -9.29 -2.09
N ILE A 26 18.99 -8.38 -3.03
CA ILE A 26 17.72 -7.67 -3.21
C ILE A 26 17.32 -7.85 -4.67
N ALA A 27 16.17 -8.50 -4.91
CA ALA A 27 15.70 -8.78 -6.26
C ALA A 27 15.32 -7.48 -6.99
N GLU A 28 14.34 -6.73 -6.50
CA GLU A 28 13.92 -5.45 -7.07
C GLU A 28 14.41 -4.32 -6.13
N PHE A 29 15.51 -3.67 -6.49
CA PHE A 29 16.24 -2.76 -5.62
C PHE A 29 15.46 -1.47 -5.31
N ILE A 30 14.94 -0.80 -6.33
CA ILE A 30 14.18 0.44 -6.16
C ILE A 30 12.83 0.16 -5.51
N ASN A 31 12.12 -0.89 -5.91
CA ASN A 31 10.85 -1.30 -5.29
C ASN A 31 11.03 -1.64 -3.80
N THR A 32 12.15 -2.26 -3.43
CA THR A 32 12.49 -2.52 -2.02
C THR A 32 12.77 -1.23 -1.25
N LEU A 33 13.59 -0.33 -1.81
CA LEU A 33 13.96 0.90 -1.11
C LEU A 33 12.80 1.89 -0.99
N SER A 34 11.98 2.01 -2.02
CA SER A 34 10.78 2.86 -1.99
C SER A 34 9.78 2.38 -0.94
N SER A 35 9.62 1.08 -0.76
CA SER A 35 8.78 0.48 0.29
C SER A 35 9.22 0.89 1.71
N LEU A 36 10.52 1.09 1.95
CA LEU A 36 11.03 1.56 3.25
C LEU A 36 10.62 3.01 3.56
N THR A 37 10.16 3.79 2.57
CA THR A 37 9.64 5.13 2.83
C THR A 37 8.36 5.09 3.68
N TYR A 38 7.52 4.06 3.54
CA TYR A 38 6.35 3.85 4.40
C TYR A 38 6.76 3.64 5.87
N VAL A 39 7.84 2.88 6.09
CA VAL A 39 8.44 2.70 7.42
C VAL A 39 8.93 4.02 7.98
N ALA A 40 9.67 4.79 7.18
CA ALA A 40 10.18 6.09 7.58
C ALA A 40 9.06 7.07 7.96
N TYR A 41 8.00 7.18 7.15
CA TYR A 41 6.87 8.06 7.44
C TYR A 41 6.04 7.59 8.64
N GLY A 42 5.85 6.29 8.81
CA GLY A 42 5.18 5.73 9.98
C GLY A 42 5.94 6.02 11.27
N LEU A 43 7.26 5.80 11.27
CA LEU A 43 8.13 6.13 12.40
C LEU A 43 8.16 7.64 12.67
N TYR A 44 8.32 8.45 11.63
CA TYR A 44 8.26 9.91 11.75
C TYR A 44 6.97 10.35 12.46
N GLY A 45 5.82 9.84 12.02
CA GLY A 45 4.53 10.16 12.63
C GLY A 45 4.40 9.76 14.11
N LEU A 46 5.00 8.63 14.51
CA LEU A 46 5.05 8.21 15.91
C LEU A 46 5.96 9.10 16.75
N LEU A 47 7.14 9.43 16.23
CA LEU A 47 8.20 10.13 16.95
C LEU A 47 7.98 11.64 17.05
N THR A 48 7.33 12.27 16.05
CA THR A 48 7.10 13.72 16.05
C THR A 48 5.72 14.12 16.59
N SER A 49 4.90 13.18 17.04
CA SER A 49 3.62 13.49 17.64
C SER A 49 3.81 14.15 19.03
N PRO A 50 3.16 15.29 19.34
CA PRO A 50 3.33 15.97 20.63
C PRO A 50 3.01 15.11 21.87
N LYS A 51 2.15 14.10 21.67
CA LYS A 51 1.88 13.01 22.61
C LYS A 51 1.92 11.71 21.84
N PHE A 52 2.48 10.66 22.44
CA PHE A 52 2.56 9.36 21.79
C PHE A 52 1.16 8.90 21.35
N PRO A 53 0.96 8.51 20.07
CA PRO A 53 -0.34 8.09 19.58
C PRO A 53 -0.89 6.87 20.33
N THR A 54 -2.20 6.83 20.53
CA THR A 54 -2.88 5.67 21.12
C THR A 54 -4.06 5.23 20.27
N GLY A 55 -4.52 3.99 20.48
CA GLY A 55 -5.69 3.43 19.83
C GLY A 55 -5.60 3.50 18.30
N PRO A 56 -6.63 4.01 17.59
CA PRO A 56 -6.67 4.00 16.13
C PRO A 56 -5.51 4.74 15.45
N ARG A 57 -4.97 5.80 16.07
CA ARG A 57 -3.87 6.57 15.48
C ARG A 57 -2.56 5.78 15.52
N LEU A 58 -2.31 5.09 16.63
CA LEU A 58 -1.18 4.16 16.76
C LEU A 58 -1.30 3.04 15.74
N ALA A 59 -2.49 2.42 15.64
CA ALA A 59 -2.75 1.34 14.69
C ALA A 59 -2.49 1.75 13.24
N SER A 60 -2.86 2.98 12.83
CA SER A 60 -2.58 3.47 11.48
C SER A 60 -1.08 3.63 11.19
N TYR A 61 -0.30 4.17 12.13
CA TYR A 61 1.15 4.29 11.94
C TYR A 61 1.84 2.93 11.95
N CYS A 62 1.47 2.03 12.88
CA CYS A 62 1.98 0.66 12.91
C CYS A 62 1.59 -0.12 11.65
N GLY A 63 0.37 0.05 11.15
CA GLY A 63 -0.07 -0.59 9.91
C GLY A 63 0.70 -0.08 8.69
N LEU A 64 1.00 1.23 8.61
CA LEU A 64 1.84 1.79 7.54
C LEU A 64 3.28 1.23 7.59
N ILE A 65 3.86 1.12 8.79
CA ILE A 65 5.16 0.48 8.99
C ILE A 65 5.10 -1.00 8.57
N GLY A 66 4.03 -1.70 8.95
CA GLY A 66 3.80 -3.10 8.57
C GLY A 66 3.80 -3.29 7.06
N VAL A 67 3.03 -2.47 6.33
CA VAL A 67 3.01 -2.46 4.86
C VAL A 67 4.41 -2.26 4.29
N GLY A 68 5.16 -1.26 4.78
CA GLY A 68 6.52 -1.02 4.30
C GLY A 68 7.49 -2.17 4.54
N ILE A 69 7.42 -2.82 5.70
CA ILE A 69 8.28 -3.99 6.01
C ILE A 69 7.91 -5.18 5.15
N CYS A 70 6.62 -5.49 5.02
CA CYS A 70 6.14 -6.63 4.24
C CYS A 70 6.44 -6.44 2.75
N SER A 71 6.18 -5.25 2.20
CA SER A 71 6.47 -4.91 0.81
C SER A 71 7.96 -4.91 0.50
N ALA A 72 8.79 -4.32 1.35
CA ALA A 72 10.25 -4.42 1.19
C ALA A 72 10.73 -5.88 1.26
N GLY A 73 10.16 -6.70 2.16
CA GLY A 73 10.45 -8.12 2.25
C GLY A 73 10.06 -8.90 0.99
N TYR A 74 8.94 -8.55 0.37
CA TYR A 74 8.50 -9.13 -0.90
C TYR A 74 9.43 -8.75 -2.04
N HIS A 75 9.61 -7.47 -2.32
CA HIS A 75 10.46 -6.99 -3.41
C HIS A 75 11.93 -7.41 -3.27
N MET A 76 12.39 -7.65 -2.04
CA MET A 76 13.73 -8.19 -1.80
C MET A 76 13.87 -9.67 -2.22
N THR A 77 12.80 -10.47 -2.11
CA THR A 77 12.91 -11.94 -2.13
C THR A 77 12.12 -12.63 -3.27
N LEU A 78 11.05 -11.99 -3.75
CA LEU A 78 10.11 -12.50 -4.75
C LEU A 78 9.57 -13.90 -4.42
N LYS A 79 9.16 -14.10 -3.16
CA LYS A 79 8.58 -15.37 -2.69
C LYS A 79 7.10 -15.26 -2.47
N TYR A 80 6.40 -16.37 -2.69
CA TYR A 80 4.97 -16.52 -2.41
C TYR A 80 4.60 -16.02 -0.99
N HIS A 81 5.29 -16.51 0.05
CA HIS A 81 4.95 -16.12 1.43
C HIS A 81 5.17 -14.63 1.72
N THR A 82 6.17 -14.01 1.11
CA THR A 82 6.41 -12.58 1.27
C THR A 82 5.44 -11.75 0.44
N GLN A 83 5.05 -12.19 -0.76
CA GLN A 83 3.97 -11.57 -1.55
C GLN A 83 2.66 -11.57 -0.74
N MET A 84 2.26 -12.75 -0.24
CA MET A 84 1.07 -12.87 0.60
C MET A 84 1.15 -12.01 1.86
N SER A 85 2.33 -11.86 2.45
CA SER A 85 2.53 -10.98 3.61
C SER A 85 2.35 -9.51 3.25
N ASP A 86 2.84 -9.08 2.09
CA ASP A 86 2.67 -7.71 1.60
C ASP A 86 1.18 -7.41 1.34
N GLU A 87 0.56 -8.23 0.49
CA GLU A 87 -0.84 -8.08 0.09
C GLU A 87 -1.81 -8.14 1.29
N LEU A 88 -1.56 -9.04 2.26
CA LEU A 88 -2.32 -9.12 3.50
C LEU A 88 -2.15 -7.89 4.39
N SER A 89 -0.92 -7.36 4.49
CA SER A 89 -0.62 -6.20 5.33
C SER A 89 -1.39 -4.95 4.89
N MET A 90 -1.58 -4.79 3.57
CA MET A 90 -2.38 -3.71 2.99
C MET A 90 -3.84 -3.77 3.45
N HIS A 91 -4.43 -4.97 3.49
CA HIS A 91 -5.81 -5.17 3.99
C HIS A 91 -5.91 -5.03 5.50
N LEU A 92 -4.89 -5.46 6.25
CA LEU A 92 -4.80 -5.27 7.70
C LEU A 92 -4.69 -3.79 8.11
N LEU A 93 -4.12 -2.93 7.26
CA LEU A 93 -4.13 -1.48 7.45
C LEU A 93 -5.49 -0.86 7.07
N THR A 94 -6.02 -1.22 5.89
CA THR A 94 -7.19 -0.53 5.31
C THR A 94 -8.52 -0.96 5.92
N THR A 95 -8.71 -2.23 6.26
CA THR A 95 -9.98 -2.73 6.81
C THR A 95 -10.34 -2.06 8.15
N PRO A 96 -9.43 -1.90 9.12
CA PRO A 96 -9.71 -1.14 10.34
C PRO A 96 -10.04 0.35 10.09
N LEU A 97 -9.44 0.97 9.07
CA LEU A 97 -9.76 2.34 8.67
C LEU A 97 -11.19 2.43 8.13
N ILE A 98 -11.59 1.50 7.26
CA ILE A 98 -12.96 1.40 6.75
C ILE A 98 -13.95 1.19 7.91
N TYR A 99 -13.66 0.24 8.80
CA TYR A 99 -14.46 -0.02 9.99
C TYR A 99 -14.69 1.26 10.80
N ARG A 100 -13.63 2.03 11.05
CA ARG A 100 -13.71 3.29 11.79
C ARG A 100 -14.55 4.34 11.07
N LEU A 101 -14.40 4.49 9.76
CA LEU A 101 -15.14 5.47 8.96
C LEU A 101 -16.64 5.10 8.86
N LEU A 102 -16.96 3.83 8.73
CA LEU A 102 -18.34 3.34 8.65
C LEU A 102 -19.06 3.32 10.00
N SER A 103 -18.31 3.17 11.09
CA SER A 103 -18.81 3.17 12.48
C SER A 103 -18.74 4.54 13.16
N PHE A 104 -18.25 5.57 12.46
CA PHE A 104 -18.12 6.91 13.01
C PHE A 104 -19.49 7.47 13.43
N LYS A 105 -19.66 7.74 14.73
CA LYS A 105 -20.94 8.19 15.34
C LYS A 105 -22.14 7.27 15.05
N ALA A 106 -21.89 5.99 14.81
CA ALA A 106 -22.93 4.99 14.60
C ALA A 106 -23.49 4.47 15.93
N SER A 107 -24.70 3.87 15.90
CA SER A 107 -25.25 3.17 17.06
C SER A 107 -24.41 1.92 17.41
N PRO A 108 -24.38 1.47 18.68
CA PRO A 108 -23.62 0.28 19.08
C PRO A 108 -23.97 -0.97 18.24
N GLN A 109 -25.26 -1.13 17.91
CA GLN A 109 -25.74 -2.22 17.05
C GLN A 109 -25.14 -2.12 15.64
N LYS A 110 -25.15 -0.94 15.02
CA LYS A 110 -24.56 -0.74 13.69
C LYS A 110 -23.05 -0.95 13.70
N THR A 111 -22.35 -0.44 14.70
CA THR A 111 -20.90 -0.66 14.88
C THR A 111 -20.58 -2.16 14.96
N ARG A 112 -21.33 -2.93 15.75
CA ARG A 112 -21.16 -4.39 15.84
C ARG A 112 -21.41 -5.07 14.50
N ILE A 113 -22.49 -4.72 13.80
CA ILE A 113 -22.82 -5.30 12.48
C ILE A 113 -21.71 -5.01 11.47
N VAL A 114 -21.26 -3.75 11.37
CA VAL A 114 -20.19 -3.37 10.44
C VAL A 114 -18.89 -4.13 10.76
N GLY A 115 -18.53 -4.24 12.04
CA GLY A 115 -17.37 -5.02 12.47
C GLY A 115 -17.48 -6.48 12.06
N THR A 116 -18.60 -7.15 12.37
CA THR A 116 -18.82 -8.55 12.01
C THR A 116 -18.78 -8.77 10.49
N VAL A 117 -19.45 -7.93 9.70
CA VAL A 117 -19.48 -8.06 8.24
C VAL A 117 -18.08 -7.86 7.66
N LEU A 118 -17.35 -6.82 8.07
CA LEU A 118 -16.00 -6.57 7.58
C LEU A 118 -15.03 -7.70 7.97
N SER A 119 -15.12 -8.24 9.19
CA SER A 119 -14.30 -9.39 9.61
C SER A 119 -14.58 -10.63 8.76
N ILE A 120 -15.86 -10.93 8.46
CA ILE A 120 -16.21 -12.08 7.61
C ILE A 120 -15.69 -11.87 6.19
N LEU A 121 -15.92 -10.69 5.61
CA LEU A 121 -15.47 -10.37 4.25
C LEU A 121 -13.95 -10.41 4.14
N PHE A 122 -13.24 -9.80 5.09
CA PHE A 122 -11.77 -9.84 5.15
C PHE A 122 -11.27 -11.29 5.18
N THR A 123 -11.82 -12.13 6.05
CA THR A 123 -11.38 -13.53 6.17
C THR A 123 -11.64 -14.30 4.89
N ILE A 124 -12.84 -14.18 4.29
CA ILE A 124 -13.17 -14.89 3.04
C ILE A 124 -12.22 -14.43 1.93
N VAL A 125 -12.10 -13.12 1.71
CA VAL A 125 -11.29 -12.55 0.64
C VAL A 125 -9.82 -12.96 0.80
N MET A 126 -9.24 -12.80 1.99
CA MET A 126 -7.83 -13.12 2.24
C MET A 126 -7.53 -14.61 2.19
N VAL A 127 -8.39 -15.46 2.75
CA VAL A 127 -8.21 -16.92 2.65
C VAL A 127 -8.32 -17.38 1.20
N THR A 128 -9.32 -16.90 0.45
CA THR A 128 -9.46 -17.25 -0.97
C THR A 128 -8.26 -16.79 -1.77
N HIS A 129 -7.84 -15.54 -1.62
CA HIS A 129 -6.68 -14.97 -2.31
C HIS A 129 -5.40 -15.78 -2.05
N MET A 130 -5.11 -16.10 -0.78
CA MET A 130 -3.93 -16.89 -0.42
C MET A 130 -4.02 -18.33 -0.90
N VAL A 131 -5.18 -18.98 -0.82
CA VAL A 131 -5.30 -20.39 -1.26
C VAL A 131 -5.24 -20.52 -2.78
N MET A 132 -5.79 -19.54 -3.50
CA MET A 132 -5.89 -19.57 -4.97
C MET A 132 -4.68 -18.96 -5.67
N ASP A 133 -3.79 -18.28 -4.94
CA ASP A 133 -2.60 -17.60 -5.46
C ASP A 133 -2.92 -16.73 -6.70
N GLU A 134 -3.95 -15.87 -6.55
CA GLU A 134 -4.46 -15.02 -7.61
C GLU A 134 -4.40 -13.54 -7.21
N PHE A 135 -4.23 -12.62 -8.16
CA PHE A 135 -4.05 -11.19 -7.85
C PHE A 135 -5.34 -10.35 -7.92
N VAL A 136 -6.33 -10.78 -8.71
CA VAL A 136 -7.46 -9.92 -9.11
C VAL A 136 -8.39 -9.62 -7.93
N LEU A 137 -8.67 -10.59 -7.07
CA LEU A 137 -9.52 -10.38 -5.90
C LEU A 137 -8.84 -9.42 -4.93
N HIS A 138 -7.54 -9.57 -4.68
CA HIS A 138 -6.77 -8.63 -3.87
C HIS A 138 -6.87 -7.20 -4.44
N ALA A 139 -6.51 -7.01 -5.70
CA ALA A 139 -6.45 -5.69 -6.32
C ALA A 139 -7.82 -4.99 -6.35
N THR A 140 -8.87 -5.72 -6.72
CA THR A 140 -10.23 -5.17 -6.80
C THR A 140 -10.81 -4.83 -5.43
N THR A 141 -10.61 -5.69 -4.43
CA THR A 141 -11.11 -5.44 -3.06
C THR A 141 -10.33 -4.33 -2.37
N PHE A 142 -9.01 -4.27 -2.56
CA PHE A 142 -8.19 -3.17 -2.07
C PHE A 142 -8.60 -1.84 -2.71
N GLY A 143 -8.73 -1.78 -4.04
CA GLY A 143 -9.18 -0.59 -4.76
C GLY A 143 -10.56 -0.11 -4.31
N LEU A 144 -11.52 -1.03 -4.11
CA LEU A 144 -12.83 -0.70 -3.54
C LEU A 144 -12.69 -0.14 -2.11
N GLY A 145 -11.81 -0.73 -1.30
CA GLY A 145 -11.53 -0.25 0.05
C GLY A 145 -11.01 1.19 0.06
N ILE A 146 -10.05 1.51 -0.79
CA ILE A 146 -9.53 2.89 -0.96
C ILE A 146 -10.64 3.83 -1.43
N TYR A 147 -11.47 3.43 -2.39
CA TYR A 147 -12.61 4.23 -2.84
C TYR A 147 -13.59 4.55 -1.69
N VAL A 148 -13.92 3.55 -0.85
CA VAL A 148 -14.76 3.75 0.33
C VAL A 148 -14.10 4.71 1.32
N ILE A 149 -12.79 4.56 1.58
CA ILE A 149 -12.04 5.47 2.47
C ILE A 149 -12.13 6.90 1.93
N ALA A 150 -11.78 7.12 0.66
CA ALA A 150 -11.72 8.44 0.04
C ALA A 150 -13.08 9.15 0.10
N THR A 151 -14.15 8.47 -0.33
CA THR A 151 -15.51 9.05 -0.34
C THR A 151 -16.02 9.34 1.07
N ARG A 152 -15.75 8.46 2.04
CA ARG A 152 -16.16 8.66 3.44
C ARG A 152 -15.40 9.81 4.10
N VAL A 153 -14.09 9.91 3.88
CA VAL A 153 -13.27 11.02 4.41
C VAL A 153 -13.79 12.35 3.88
N LEU A 154 -13.97 12.49 2.57
CA LEU A 154 -14.47 13.72 1.94
C LEU A 154 -15.88 14.10 2.43
N LYS A 155 -16.72 13.11 2.75
CA LYS A 155 -18.06 13.34 3.32
C LYS A 155 -18.03 13.75 4.80
N ILE A 156 -17.13 13.18 5.60
CA ILE A 156 -17.07 13.42 7.06
C ILE A 156 -16.44 14.77 7.39
N ILE A 157 -15.41 15.20 6.66
CA ILE A 157 -14.71 16.47 6.91
C ILE A 157 -15.68 17.66 7.07
N PRO A 158 -16.58 17.96 6.11
CA PRO A 158 -17.49 19.11 6.24
C PRO A 158 -18.51 18.98 7.36
N GLN A 159 -18.80 17.75 7.82
CA GLN A 159 -19.74 17.50 8.93
C GLN A 159 -19.10 17.72 10.30
N GLN A 160 -17.78 17.52 10.41
CA GLN A 160 -17.07 17.58 11.70
C GLN A 160 -16.28 18.89 11.88
N VAL A 161 -15.82 19.51 10.80
CA VAL A 161 -15.01 20.73 10.86
C VAL A 161 -15.88 21.93 10.51
N LYS A 162 -16.31 22.67 11.54
CA LYS A 162 -17.17 23.86 11.39
C LYS A 162 -16.40 25.08 10.86
N ASP A 163 -15.15 25.24 11.28
CA ASP A 163 -14.29 26.33 10.83
C ASP A 163 -14.02 26.19 9.32
N PRO A 164 -14.42 27.17 8.48
CA PRO A 164 -14.29 27.07 7.04
C PRO A 164 -12.83 27.02 6.56
N ILE A 165 -11.90 27.68 7.26
CA ILE A 165 -10.47 27.72 6.93
C ILE A 165 -9.86 26.35 7.22
N ILE A 166 -10.10 25.80 8.40
CA ILE A 166 -9.58 24.48 8.80
C ILE A 166 -10.21 23.39 7.92
N ARG A 167 -11.51 23.48 7.64
CA ARG A 167 -12.22 22.55 6.76
C ARG A 167 -11.58 22.49 5.38
N LYS A 168 -11.32 23.65 4.76
CA LYS A 168 -10.69 23.73 3.44
C LYS A 168 -9.29 23.13 3.45
N LYS A 169 -8.50 23.32 4.52
CA LYS A 169 -7.19 22.67 4.68
C LYS A 169 -7.31 21.13 4.68
N PHE A 170 -8.22 20.57 5.47
CA PHE A 170 -8.44 19.11 5.49
C PHE A 170 -8.93 18.56 4.16
N GLN A 171 -9.83 19.27 3.47
CA GLN A 171 -10.32 18.88 2.15
C GLN A 171 -9.20 18.89 1.11
N ASN A 172 -8.39 19.95 1.06
CA ASN A 172 -7.26 20.04 0.15
C ASN A 172 -6.23 18.91 0.41
N MET A 173 -5.95 18.60 1.68
CA MET A 173 -5.05 17.50 2.03
C MET A 173 -5.62 16.15 1.58
N ALA A 174 -6.92 15.91 1.74
CA ALA A 174 -7.57 14.68 1.27
C ALA A 174 -7.58 14.58 -0.27
N ILE A 175 -7.86 15.68 -0.98
CA ILE A 175 -7.83 15.73 -2.45
C ILE A 175 -6.41 15.52 -2.96
N LEU A 176 -5.41 16.14 -2.35
CA LEU A 176 -4.01 15.96 -2.71
C LEU A 176 -3.56 14.51 -2.49
N GLY A 177 -3.94 13.90 -1.37
CA GLY A 177 -3.68 12.48 -1.11
C GLY A 177 -4.33 11.56 -2.14
N LEU A 178 -5.57 11.84 -2.54
CA LEU A 178 -6.24 11.11 -3.63
C LEU A 178 -5.52 11.31 -4.97
N GLY A 179 -5.02 12.51 -5.24
CA GLY A 179 -4.22 12.81 -6.42
C GLY A 179 -2.92 11.99 -6.46
N PHE A 180 -2.18 11.92 -5.35
CA PHE A 180 -0.97 11.10 -5.25
C PHE A 180 -1.27 9.60 -5.39
N PHE A 181 -2.34 9.11 -4.76
CA PHE A 181 -2.77 7.72 -4.94
C PHE A 181 -3.12 7.41 -6.40
N GLY A 182 -3.86 8.32 -7.06
CA GLY A 182 -4.20 8.18 -8.48
C GLY A 182 -2.98 8.22 -9.39
N PHE A 183 -2.00 9.08 -9.10
CA PHE A 183 -0.72 9.10 -9.80
C PHE A 183 0.03 7.78 -9.66
N GLY A 184 0.20 7.29 -8.42
CA GLY A 184 0.82 5.99 -8.13
C GLY A 184 0.14 4.84 -8.88
N TYR A 185 -1.20 4.81 -8.87
CA TYR A 185 -1.97 3.80 -9.61
C TYR A 185 -1.75 3.88 -11.14
N ILE A 186 -1.63 5.08 -11.70
CA ILE A 186 -1.36 5.26 -13.13
C ILE A 186 0.05 4.78 -13.49
N VAL A 187 1.07 5.15 -12.70
CA VAL A 187 2.44 4.72 -12.99
C VAL A 187 2.61 3.21 -12.79
N TRP A 188 1.93 2.61 -11.81
CA TRP A 188 1.82 1.17 -11.66
C TRP A 188 1.23 0.48 -12.90
N LEU A 189 0.13 1.00 -13.45
CA LEU A 189 -0.45 0.47 -14.69
C LEU A 189 0.51 0.61 -15.88
N ILE A 190 1.26 1.70 -15.95
CA ILE A 190 2.28 1.88 -17.01
C ILE A 190 3.41 0.88 -16.84
N ASP A 191 3.86 0.62 -15.61
CA ASP A 191 4.88 -0.40 -15.30
C ASP A 191 4.45 -1.76 -15.85
N GLU A 192 3.22 -2.18 -15.53
CA GLU A 192 2.64 -3.45 -15.96
C GLU A 192 2.50 -3.54 -17.49
N PHE A 193 1.87 -2.56 -18.13
CA PHE A 193 1.53 -2.65 -19.56
C PHE A 193 2.66 -2.25 -20.51
N ALA A 194 3.59 -1.39 -20.07
CA ALA A 194 4.67 -0.87 -20.89
C ALA A 194 6.04 -1.42 -20.50
N CYS A 195 6.11 -2.50 -19.70
CA CYS A 195 7.35 -3.00 -19.13
C CYS A 195 8.49 -3.17 -20.16
N ARG A 196 8.21 -3.81 -21.31
CA ARG A 196 9.22 -4.02 -22.36
C ARG A 196 9.87 -2.71 -22.85
N TYR A 197 9.08 -1.64 -22.95
CA TYR A 197 9.57 -0.33 -23.35
C TYR A 197 10.37 0.33 -22.23
N LEU A 198 9.91 0.20 -20.97
CA LEU A 198 10.61 0.71 -19.80
C LEU A 198 11.98 0.04 -19.62
N THR A 199 12.05 -1.29 -19.68
CA THR A 199 13.33 -2.03 -19.60
C THR A 199 14.29 -1.62 -20.72
N SER A 200 13.80 -1.51 -21.95
CA SER A 200 14.63 -1.06 -23.09
C SER A 200 15.15 0.37 -22.87
N ALA A 201 14.31 1.27 -22.37
CA ALA A 201 14.69 2.63 -22.04
C ALA A 201 15.72 2.68 -20.90
N ARG A 202 15.57 1.85 -19.86
CA ARG A 202 16.53 1.73 -18.74
C ARG A 202 17.92 1.32 -19.22
N HIS A 203 18.02 0.37 -20.15
CA HIS A 203 19.30 -0.05 -20.73
C HIS A 203 19.98 1.05 -21.56
N VAL A 204 19.21 1.92 -22.19
CA VAL A 204 19.73 3.07 -22.95
C VAL A 204 20.14 4.23 -22.03
N VAL A 205 19.32 4.54 -21.02
CA VAL A 205 19.54 5.67 -20.11
C VAL A 205 20.70 5.38 -19.14
N GLY A 206 20.79 4.16 -18.63
CA GLY A 206 21.83 3.75 -17.69
C GLY A 206 21.68 4.34 -16.28
N LEU A 207 22.47 3.83 -15.34
CA LEU A 207 22.47 4.27 -13.95
C LEU A 207 23.20 5.61 -13.77
N PRO A 208 22.75 6.48 -12.84
CA PRO A 208 21.62 6.30 -11.91
C PRO A 208 20.26 6.74 -12.48
N PHE A 209 20.22 7.35 -13.67
CA PHE A 209 19.00 7.95 -14.21
C PHE A 209 17.91 6.93 -14.58
N ALA A 210 18.29 5.67 -14.84
CA ALA A 210 17.35 4.58 -15.07
C ALA A 210 16.41 4.34 -13.87
N PHE A 211 16.78 4.75 -12.64
CA PHE A 211 15.91 4.63 -11.47
C PHE A 211 14.62 5.44 -11.58
N PHE A 212 14.58 6.52 -12.37
CA PHE A 212 13.35 7.27 -12.61
C PHE A 212 12.35 6.52 -13.48
N LEU A 213 12.75 5.41 -14.10
CA LEU A 213 11.92 4.56 -14.95
C LEU A 213 11.44 3.28 -14.26
N GLU A 214 11.85 3.04 -13.00
CA GLU A 214 11.32 1.95 -12.16
C GLU A 214 9.97 2.39 -11.58
N LEU A 215 8.93 2.39 -12.42
CA LEU A 215 7.67 3.09 -12.15
C LEU A 215 6.86 2.46 -11.02
N HIS A 216 6.94 1.15 -10.80
CA HIS A 216 6.35 0.51 -9.63
C HIS A 216 6.91 1.05 -8.30
N GLY A 217 8.14 1.55 -8.31
CA GLY A 217 8.78 2.13 -7.14
C GLY A 217 8.29 3.54 -6.77
N TRP A 218 7.56 4.23 -7.66
CA TRP A 218 7.16 5.64 -7.50
C TRP A 218 5.66 5.81 -7.24
#